data_AF-A0A1M4VKM3-F1
#
_entry.id   AF-A0A1M4VKM3-F1
#
_cell.length_a   1.000
_cell.length_b   1.000
_cell.length_c   1.000
_cell.angle_alpha   90.00
_cell.angle_beta   90.00
_cell.angle_gamma   90.00
#
_symmetry.space_group_name_H-M   'P 1'
#
loop_
_entity.id
_entity.type
_entity.pdbx_description
1 polymer ?
#
loop_
_entity_poly.entity_id
_entity_poly.type
_entity_poly.pdbx_seq_one_letter_code
_entity_poly.pdbx_strand_id
1 'polypeptide(L)'
;MFFLNKKGLIILIFAFTVIVILALTGASKIIVKHIYPLKYKEYVYTYSMEYKIDPFFVFAIMKAESNFRPDVVSRKGAIGLMQITPETGRWIASELKIADYNDNMLFDPETNIMMGTWYLRNLSDEFGDVKLVIAAYNGGRGNVEEWLKNKKYSKDGRNLDNIPYLETDIYTQRVLKNYKIYRALYAK
;
A
#
# COMPACT_ATOMS: atom_id res chain seq x y z
N MET A 1 -10.40 36.69 47.02
CA MET A 1 -9.70 35.43 46.67
C MET A 1 -10.77 34.35 46.49
N PHE A 2 -11.17 34.05 45.26
CA PHE A 2 -12.22 33.05 45.00
C PHE A 2 -11.62 31.65 45.17
N PHE A 3 -11.96 30.97 46.27
CA PHE A 3 -11.61 29.56 46.46
C PHE A 3 -12.59 28.71 45.65
N LEU A 4 -12.06 27.93 44.70
CA LEU A 4 -12.85 26.92 43.99
C LEU A 4 -13.31 25.85 44.98
N ASN A 5 -14.61 25.56 44.99
CA ASN A 5 -15.12 24.44 45.76
C ASN A 5 -14.62 23.11 45.17
N LYS A 6 -14.63 22.04 45.98
CA LYS A 6 -14.13 20.72 45.58
C LYS A 6 -14.74 20.21 44.27
N LYS A 7 -16.02 20.53 43.99
CA LYS A 7 -16.70 20.18 42.73
C LYS A 7 -16.12 20.94 41.53
N GLY A 8 -15.87 22.23 41.66
CA GLY A 8 -15.26 23.07 40.63
C GLY A 8 -13.83 22.64 40.30
N LEU A 9 -13.04 22.23 41.30
CA LEU A 9 -11.71 21.69 41.08
C LEU A 9 -11.74 20.36 40.30
N ILE A 10 -12.68 19.46 40.61
CA ILE A 10 -12.86 18.20 39.89
C ILE A 10 -13.23 18.44 38.42
N ILE A 11 -14.14 19.39 38.15
CA ILE A 11 -14.55 19.74 36.79
C ILE A 11 -13.37 20.28 35.97
N LEU A 12 -12.53 21.13 36.56
CA LEU A 12 -11.34 21.68 35.91
C LEU A 12 -10.30 20.59 35.59
N ILE A 13 -10.03 19.68 36.54
CA ILE A 13 -9.10 18.57 36.32
C ILE A 13 -9.64 17.65 35.20
N PHE A 14 -10.94 17.35 35.20
CA PHE A 14 -11.56 16.55 34.16
C PHE A 14 -11.46 17.22 32.78
N ALA A 15 -11.82 18.50 32.68
CA ALA A 15 -11.74 19.27 31.44
C ALA A 15 -10.29 19.34 30.92
N PHE A 16 -9.32 19.60 31.80
CA PHE A 16 -7.90 19.59 31.45
C PHE A 16 -7.43 18.22 30.95
N THR A 17 -7.83 17.14 31.62
CA THR A 17 -7.50 15.77 31.21
C THR A 17 -8.05 15.46 29.82
N VAL A 18 -9.31 15.83 29.55
CA VAL A 18 -9.94 15.68 28.22
C VAL A 18 -9.17 16.47 27.15
N ILE A 19 -8.79 17.72 27.42
CA ILE A 19 -8.00 18.55 26.49
C ILE A 19 -6.65 17.89 26.19
N VAL A 20 -5.95 17.36 27.20
CA VAL A 20 -4.66 16.67 27.01
C VAL A 20 -4.85 15.41 26.15
N ILE A 21 -5.88 14.60 26.40
CA ILE A 21 -6.18 13.41 25.58
C ILE A 21 -6.49 13.82 24.12
N LEU A 22 -7.29 14.86 23.90
CA LEU A 22 -7.60 15.37 22.57
C LEU A 22 -6.36 15.92 21.85
N ALA A 23 -5.48 16.62 22.58
CA ALA A 23 -4.21 17.11 22.03
C ALA A 23 -3.27 15.95 21.65
N LEU A 24 -3.14 14.92 22.51
CA LEU A 24 -2.32 13.74 22.25
C LEU A 24 -2.84 12.93 21.06
N THR A 25 -4.16 12.72 20.97
CA THR A 25 -4.79 12.01 19.84
C THR A 25 -4.69 12.80 18.53
N GLY A 26 -4.90 14.12 18.59
CA GLY A 26 -4.72 15.02 17.44
C GLY A 26 -3.29 15.05 16.93
N ALA A 27 -2.31 15.23 17.83
CA ALA A 27 -0.88 15.21 17.50
C ALA A 27 -0.46 13.85 16.92
N SER A 28 -0.94 12.75 17.50
CA SER A 28 -0.73 11.40 16.97
C SER A 28 -1.22 11.28 15.53
N LYS A 29 -2.45 11.74 15.23
CA LYS A 29 -2.98 11.70 13.86
C LYS A 29 -2.16 12.52 12.87
N ILE A 30 -1.64 13.69 13.28
CA ILE A 30 -0.76 14.52 12.44
C ILE A 30 0.54 13.77 12.12
N ILE A 31 1.18 13.18 13.14
CA ILE A 31 2.42 12.41 12.98
C ILE A 31 2.20 11.22 12.04
N VAL A 32 1.13 10.44 12.24
CA VAL A 32 0.85 9.28 11.39
C VAL A 32 0.57 9.72 9.95
N LYS A 33 -0.16 10.82 9.71
CA LYS A 33 -0.36 11.36 8.35
C LYS A 33 0.94 11.83 7.68
N HIS A 34 1.93 12.26 8.46
CA HIS A 34 3.24 12.61 7.93
C HIS A 34 4.03 11.35 7.52
N ILE A 35 3.89 10.25 8.27
CA ILE A 35 4.49 8.95 7.95
C ILE A 35 3.77 8.26 6.79
N TYR A 36 2.46 8.45 6.65
CA TYR A 36 1.61 7.86 5.61
C TYR A 36 1.02 8.94 4.69
N PRO A 37 1.86 9.67 3.93
CA PRO A 37 1.38 10.76 3.09
C PRO A 37 0.60 10.23 1.88
N LEU A 38 -0.22 11.10 1.29
CA LEU A 38 -0.86 10.90 -0.02
C LEU A 38 -0.03 11.61 -1.11
N LYS A 39 1.24 11.24 -1.30
CA LYS A 39 2.09 11.79 -2.37
C LYS A 39 1.64 11.25 -3.72
N TYR A 40 1.71 12.07 -4.78
CA TYR A 40 1.23 11.70 -6.14
C TYR A 40 -0.27 11.35 -6.18
N LYS A 41 -1.06 11.95 -5.27
CA LYS A 41 -2.48 11.60 -5.12
C LYS A 41 -3.29 11.75 -6.39
N GLU A 42 -2.95 12.70 -7.25
CA GLU A 42 -3.66 12.92 -8.52
C GLU A 42 -3.55 11.69 -9.41
N TYR A 43 -2.34 11.20 -9.68
CA TYR A 43 -2.10 9.97 -10.45
C TYR A 43 -2.71 8.75 -9.76
N VAL A 44 -2.52 8.60 -8.44
CA VAL A 44 -3.07 7.46 -7.70
C VAL A 44 -4.59 7.43 -7.81
N TYR A 45 -5.29 8.54 -7.57
CA TYR A 45 -6.75 8.57 -7.66
C TYR A 45 -7.25 8.38 -9.10
N THR A 46 -6.59 8.98 -10.09
CA THR A 46 -6.94 8.81 -11.52
C THR A 46 -6.88 7.34 -11.93
N TYR A 47 -5.74 6.68 -11.75
CA TYR A 47 -5.57 5.29 -12.20
C TYR A 47 -6.27 4.27 -11.31
N SER A 48 -6.48 4.59 -10.03
CA SER A 48 -7.31 3.77 -9.15
C SER A 48 -8.78 3.79 -9.59
N MET A 49 -9.29 4.93 -10.04
CA MET A 49 -10.62 5.04 -10.62
C MET A 49 -10.71 4.27 -11.96
N GLU A 50 -9.73 4.46 -12.84
CA GLU A 50 -9.67 3.80 -14.15
C GLU A 50 -9.63 2.27 -14.03
N TYR A 51 -8.71 1.75 -13.20
CA TYR A 51 -8.49 0.31 -13.05
C TYR A 51 -9.28 -0.31 -11.88
N LYS A 52 -10.19 0.45 -11.26
CA LYS A 52 -11.07 -0.03 -10.17
C LYS A 52 -10.31 -0.69 -9.02
N ILE A 53 -9.22 -0.05 -8.59
CA ILE A 53 -8.43 -0.44 -7.42
C ILE A 53 -8.70 0.55 -6.30
N ASP A 54 -8.73 0.08 -5.04
CA ASP A 54 -8.81 1.01 -3.90
C ASP A 54 -7.53 1.87 -3.89
N PRO A 55 -7.61 3.21 -3.97
CA PRO A 55 -6.43 4.07 -3.96
C PRO A 55 -5.55 3.89 -2.73
N PHE A 56 -6.15 3.53 -1.59
CA PHE A 56 -5.40 3.24 -0.36
C PHE A 56 -4.57 1.96 -0.45
N PHE A 57 -4.95 1.03 -1.34
CA PHE A 57 -4.13 -0.14 -1.64
C PHE A 57 -2.91 0.24 -2.49
N VAL A 58 -3.07 1.11 -3.49
CA VAL A 58 -1.96 1.65 -4.29
C VAL A 58 -0.97 2.40 -3.40
N PHE A 59 -1.45 3.29 -2.52
CA PHE A 59 -0.58 3.98 -1.55
C PHE A 59 0.16 3.00 -0.64
N ALA A 60 -0.47 1.90 -0.23
CA ALA A 60 0.15 0.89 0.61
C ALA A 60 1.29 0.14 -0.10
N ILE A 61 1.12 -0.17 -1.39
CA ILE A 61 2.15 -0.75 -2.26
C ILE A 61 3.31 0.24 -2.44
N MET A 62 3.04 1.47 -2.89
CA MET A 62 4.08 2.50 -3.06
C MET A 62 4.88 2.77 -1.78
N LYS A 63 4.20 2.77 -0.62
CA LYS A 63 4.84 2.91 0.69
C LYS A 63 5.80 1.76 0.99
N ALA A 64 5.42 0.52 0.67
CA ALA A 64 6.23 -0.66 0.90
C ALA A 64 7.41 -0.76 -0.09
N GLU A 65 7.20 -0.35 -1.33
CA GLU A 65 8.16 -0.50 -2.43
C GLU A 65 9.27 0.55 -2.40
N SER A 66 8.90 1.82 -2.52
CA SER A 66 9.87 2.92 -2.67
C SER A 66 9.85 3.90 -1.51
N ASN A 67 8.84 3.80 -0.64
CA ASN A 67 8.51 4.86 0.32
C ASN A 67 8.33 6.22 -0.39
N PHE A 68 7.67 6.21 -1.55
CA PHE A 68 7.38 7.38 -2.39
C PHE A 68 8.61 8.09 -2.98
N ARG A 69 9.66 7.33 -3.31
CA ARG A 69 10.85 7.84 -4.01
C ARG A 69 10.87 7.33 -5.46
N PRO A 70 10.75 8.20 -6.47
CA PRO A 70 10.60 7.79 -7.86
C PRO A 70 11.92 7.36 -8.53
N ASP A 71 13.06 7.67 -7.91
CA ASP A 71 14.42 7.43 -8.40
C ASP A 71 15.06 6.14 -7.88
N VAL A 72 14.29 5.29 -7.19
CA VAL A 72 14.79 4.06 -6.57
C VAL A 72 14.92 2.94 -7.59
N VAL A 73 16.09 2.30 -7.60
CA VAL A 73 16.34 1.03 -8.29
C VAL A 73 16.72 -0.03 -7.25
N SER A 74 16.00 -1.16 -7.23
CA SER A 74 16.35 -2.27 -6.33
C SER A 74 17.59 -3.02 -6.80
N ARG A 75 18.17 -3.85 -5.92
CA ARG A 75 19.27 -4.76 -6.29
C ARG A 75 18.90 -5.73 -7.42
N LYS A 76 17.60 -6.05 -7.58
CA LYS A 76 17.06 -6.92 -8.63
C LYS A 76 16.64 -6.13 -9.89
N GLY A 77 16.91 -4.82 -9.93
CA GLY A 77 16.62 -3.96 -11.08
C GLY A 77 15.19 -3.42 -11.15
N ALA A 78 14.39 -3.53 -10.08
CA ALA A 78 13.04 -2.97 -10.04
C ALA A 78 13.07 -1.44 -9.89
N ILE A 79 12.23 -0.72 -10.65
CA ILE A 79 12.37 0.74 -10.86
C ILE A 79 11.16 1.51 -10.32
N GLY A 80 11.44 2.64 -9.68
CA GLY A 80 10.47 3.69 -9.41
C GLY A 80 9.53 3.44 -8.24
N LEU A 81 8.42 4.16 -8.25
CA LEU A 81 7.51 4.27 -7.10
C LEU A 81 6.90 2.93 -6.66
N MET A 82 6.55 2.10 -7.62
CA MET A 82 5.91 0.79 -7.45
C MET A 82 6.85 -0.37 -7.77
N GLN A 83 8.15 -0.09 -7.94
CA GLN A 83 9.22 -1.07 -8.15
C GLN A 83 8.87 -2.11 -9.22
N ILE A 84 8.59 -1.62 -10.42
CA ILE A 84 8.30 -2.45 -11.60
C ILE A 84 9.62 -2.91 -12.20
N THR A 85 9.79 -4.21 -12.47
CA THR A 85 10.97 -4.71 -13.17
C THR A 85 10.91 -4.34 -14.66
N PRO A 86 12.04 -4.19 -15.35
CA PRO A 86 12.07 -3.98 -16.80
C PRO A 86 11.25 -4.98 -17.61
N GLU A 87 11.29 -6.26 -17.21
CA GLU A 87 10.51 -7.32 -17.85
C GLU A 87 9.01 -7.11 -17.69
N THR A 88 8.55 -6.90 -16.45
CA THR A 88 7.14 -6.59 -16.17
C THR A 88 6.72 -5.30 -16.85
N GLY A 89 7.59 -4.28 -16.89
CA GLY A 89 7.34 -3.00 -17.53
C GLY A 89 7.10 -3.15 -19.04
N ARG A 90 7.97 -3.86 -19.76
CA ARG A 90 7.77 -4.14 -21.18
C ARG A 90 6.51 -4.93 -21.46
N TRP A 91 6.19 -5.91 -20.61
CA TRP A 91 4.94 -6.66 -20.74
C TRP A 91 3.72 -5.76 -20.56
N ILE A 92 3.66 -4.97 -19.48
CA ILE A 92 2.56 -4.02 -19.25
C ILE A 92 2.45 -3.01 -20.41
N ALA A 93 3.58 -2.48 -20.90
CA ALA A 93 3.59 -1.54 -22.00
C ALA A 93 3.00 -2.13 -23.29
N SER A 94 3.24 -3.42 -23.55
CA SER A 94 2.62 -4.16 -24.65
C SER A 94 1.10 -4.29 -24.45
N GLU A 95 0.65 -4.67 -23.25
CA GLU A 95 -0.77 -4.82 -22.92
C GLU A 95 -1.54 -3.49 -23.03
N LEU A 96 -0.92 -2.40 -22.57
CA LEU A 96 -1.47 -1.04 -22.61
C LEU A 96 -1.21 -0.31 -23.94
N LYS A 97 -0.46 -0.92 -24.88
CA LYS A 97 -0.08 -0.31 -26.17
C LYS A 97 0.61 1.05 -26.01
N ILE A 98 1.52 1.18 -25.04
CA ILE A 98 2.32 2.38 -24.81
C ILE A 98 3.32 2.53 -25.96
N ALA A 99 3.20 3.60 -26.74
CA ALA A 99 4.11 3.91 -27.83
C ALA A 99 5.51 4.28 -27.30
N ASP A 100 6.55 3.89 -28.04
CA ASP A 100 7.96 4.24 -27.79
C ASP A 100 8.45 3.94 -26.35
N TYR A 101 7.89 2.88 -25.75
CA TYR A 101 8.24 2.50 -24.38
C TYR A 101 9.73 2.19 -24.24
N ASN A 102 10.33 2.73 -23.18
CA ASN A 102 11.65 2.36 -22.71
C ASN A 102 11.68 2.32 -21.18
N ASP A 103 12.60 1.52 -20.62
CA ASP A 103 12.63 1.26 -19.17
C ASP A 103 12.85 2.53 -18.33
N ASN A 104 13.45 3.61 -18.88
CA ASN A 104 13.62 4.88 -18.16
C ASN A 104 12.30 5.59 -17.88
N MET A 105 11.24 5.29 -18.63
CA MET A 105 9.89 5.80 -18.35
C MET A 105 9.37 5.31 -17.00
N LEU A 106 9.94 4.23 -16.42
CA LEU A 106 9.58 3.79 -15.07
C LEU A 106 10.05 4.74 -13.97
N PHE A 107 10.95 5.69 -14.25
CA PHE A 107 11.30 6.76 -13.29
C PHE A 107 10.26 7.89 -13.28
N ASP A 108 9.44 8.00 -14.33
CA ASP A 108 8.35 8.97 -14.37
C ASP A 108 7.23 8.55 -13.39
N PRO A 109 6.85 9.40 -12.42
CA PRO A 109 5.84 9.07 -11.42
C PRO A 109 4.49 8.65 -12.00
N GLU A 110 4.01 9.34 -13.03
CA GLU A 110 2.69 9.10 -13.61
C GLU A 110 2.68 7.74 -14.32
N THR A 111 3.66 7.50 -15.18
CA THR A 111 3.84 6.24 -15.91
C THR A 111 3.98 5.05 -14.96
N ASN A 112 4.82 5.19 -13.93
CA ASN A 112 5.04 4.10 -12.97
C ASN A 112 3.78 3.78 -12.16
N ILE A 113 3.02 4.80 -11.72
CA ILE A 113 1.76 4.61 -10.99
C ILE A 113 0.68 4.02 -11.90
N MET A 114 0.56 4.48 -13.15
CA MET A 114 -0.36 3.93 -14.14
C MET A 114 -0.12 2.43 -14.33
N MET A 115 1.11 2.07 -14.69
CA MET A 115 1.49 0.69 -14.99
C MET A 115 1.35 -0.21 -13.76
N GLY A 116 1.79 0.26 -12.58
CA GLY A 116 1.68 -0.51 -11.34
C GLY A 116 0.23 -0.70 -10.89
N THR A 117 -0.62 0.31 -11.06
CA THR A 117 -2.06 0.21 -10.73
C THR A 117 -2.78 -0.73 -11.69
N TRP A 118 -2.45 -0.68 -12.99
CA TRP A 118 -2.95 -1.65 -13.97
C TRP A 118 -2.53 -3.07 -13.59
N TYR A 119 -1.27 -3.27 -13.19
CA TYR A 119 -0.78 -4.58 -12.80
C TYR A 119 -1.47 -5.12 -11.54
N LEU A 120 -1.75 -4.26 -10.54
CA LEU A 120 -2.57 -4.63 -9.40
C LEU A 120 -3.97 -5.08 -9.83
N ARG A 121 -4.56 -4.44 -10.85
CA ARG A 121 -5.85 -4.88 -11.39
C ARG A 121 -5.75 -6.24 -12.06
N ASN A 122 -4.74 -6.44 -12.90
CA ASN A 122 -4.51 -7.72 -13.56
C ASN A 122 -4.39 -8.88 -12.55
N LEU A 123 -3.61 -8.68 -11.48
CA LEU A 123 -3.50 -9.67 -10.40
C LEU A 123 -4.79 -9.82 -9.61
N SER A 124 -5.56 -8.74 -9.42
CA SER A 124 -6.85 -8.80 -8.73
C SER A 124 -7.90 -9.60 -9.51
N ASP A 125 -7.87 -9.50 -10.84
CA ASP A 125 -8.71 -10.31 -11.73
C ASP A 125 -8.38 -11.80 -11.65
N GLU A 126 -7.10 -12.13 -11.48
CA GLU A 126 -6.61 -13.51 -11.38
C GLU A 126 -6.86 -14.13 -10.00
N PHE A 127 -6.52 -13.43 -8.93
CA PHE A 127 -6.48 -14.01 -7.58
C PHE A 127 -7.68 -13.65 -6.71
N GLY A 128 -8.34 -12.50 -6.94
CA GLY A 128 -9.49 -12.00 -6.17
C GLY A 128 -9.19 -11.59 -4.72
N ASP A 129 -8.46 -12.40 -3.96
CA ASP A 129 -8.08 -12.14 -2.57
C ASP A 129 -6.87 -11.19 -2.49
N VAL A 130 -6.99 -10.17 -1.64
CA VAL A 130 -5.96 -9.13 -1.50
C VAL A 130 -4.61 -9.68 -1.01
N LYS A 131 -4.59 -10.70 -0.15
CA LYS A 131 -3.33 -11.30 0.34
C LYS A 131 -2.62 -12.02 -0.80
N LEU A 132 -3.35 -12.72 -1.66
CA LEU A 132 -2.81 -13.37 -2.84
C LEU A 132 -2.29 -12.36 -3.86
N VAL A 133 -3.03 -11.28 -4.12
CA VAL A 133 -2.59 -10.20 -5.01
C VAL A 133 -1.26 -9.61 -4.55
N ILE A 134 -1.14 -9.30 -3.25
CA ILE A 134 0.10 -8.77 -2.68
C ILE A 134 1.25 -9.77 -2.79
N ALA A 135 0.98 -11.05 -2.48
CA ALA A 135 1.96 -12.11 -2.59
C ALA A 135 2.42 -12.31 -4.04
N ALA A 136 1.52 -12.21 -5.01
CA ALA A 136 1.83 -12.34 -6.44
C ALA A 136 2.59 -11.11 -6.97
N TYR A 137 2.28 -9.91 -6.47
CA TYR A 137 2.97 -8.68 -6.85
C TYR A 137 4.46 -8.76 -6.51
N ASN A 138 4.81 -9.26 -5.31
CA ASN A 138 6.21 -9.37 -4.86
C ASN A 138 6.87 -10.71 -5.21
N GLY A 139 6.16 -11.82 -5.00
CA GLY A 139 6.66 -13.18 -5.17
C GLY A 139 6.49 -13.74 -6.57
N GLY A 140 5.74 -13.07 -7.45
CA GLY A 140 5.43 -13.51 -8.81
C GLY A 140 4.18 -14.39 -8.90
N ARG A 141 3.36 -14.15 -9.94
CA ARG A 141 2.09 -14.85 -10.17
C ARG A 141 2.24 -16.38 -10.22
N GLY A 142 3.22 -16.88 -10.99
CA GLY A 142 3.43 -18.32 -11.17
C GLY A 142 3.78 -19.03 -9.87
N ASN A 143 4.56 -18.38 -9.00
CA ASN A 143 4.87 -18.92 -7.68
C ASN A 143 3.60 -19.04 -6.82
N VAL A 144 2.73 -18.03 -6.82
CA VAL A 144 1.46 -18.08 -6.08
C VAL A 144 0.56 -19.19 -6.62
N GLU A 145 0.47 -19.36 -7.94
CA GLU A 145 -0.28 -20.46 -8.55
C GLU A 145 0.26 -21.84 -8.14
N GLU A 146 1.59 -22.01 -8.11
CA GLU A 146 2.22 -23.24 -7.63
C GLU A 146 1.96 -23.49 -6.14
N TRP A 147 2.01 -22.45 -5.32
CA TRP A 147 1.73 -22.56 -3.89
C TRP A 147 0.27 -22.92 -3.62
N LEU A 148 -0.68 -22.38 -4.40
CA LEU A 148 -2.10 -22.74 -4.30
C LEU A 148 -2.36 -24.21 -4.70
N LYS A 149 -1.57 -24.76 -5.63
CA LYS A 149 -1.67 -26.18 -6.01
C LYS A 149 -1.05 -27.13 -4.97
N ASN A 150 -0.19 -26.62 -4.08
CA ASN A 150 0.54 -27.42 -3.10
C ASN A 150 -0.17 -27.46 -1.74
N LYS A 151 -0.63 -28.65 -1.31
CA LYS A 151 -1.32 -28.86 -0.03
C LYS A 151 -0.52 -28.49 1.22
N LYS A 152 0.80 -28.35 1.12
CA LYS A 152 1.65 -27.83 2.19
C LYS A 152 1.38 -26.34 2.45
N TYR A 153 1.04 -25.58 1.41
CA TYR A 153 0.91 -24.13 1.43
C TYR A 153 -0.54 -23.66 1.26
N SER A 154 -1.39 -24.49 0.68
CA SER A 154 -2.82 -24.24 0.52
C SER A 154 -3.63 -25.54 0.64
N LYS A 155 -4.29 -25.72 1.79
CA LYS A 155 -5.16 -26.88 2.03
C LYS A 155 -6.39 -26.88 1.15
N ASP A 156 -6.99 -25.71 0.91
CA ASP A 156 -8.24 -25.54 0.16
C ASP A 156 -8.04 -25.25 -1.33
N GLY A 157 -6.79 -25.02 -1.77
CA GLY A 157 -6.45 -24.65 -3.14
C GLY A 157 -6.87 -23.24 -3.54
N ARG A 158 -7.36 -22.43 -2.60
CA ARG A 158 -7.94 -21.11 -2.82
C ARG A 158 -7.27 -20.02 -2.00
N ASN A 159 -6.72 -20.37 -0.84
CA ASN A 159 -6.03 -19.45 0.07
C ASN A 159 -4.66 -20.00 0.45
N LEU A 160 -3.70 -19.12 0.71
CA LEU A 160 -2.40 -19.51 1.26
C LEU A 160 -2.46 -19.56 2.79
N ASP A 161 -2.32 -20.76 3.34
CA ASP A 161 -2.11 -21.02 4.76
C ASP A 161 -0.79 -20.39 5.22
N ASN A 162 0.26 -20.51 4.41
CA ASN A 162 1.56 -19.87 4.62
C ASN A 162 2.22 -19.49 3.29
N ILE A 163 2.99 -18.40 3.29
CA ILE A 163 3.79 -17.96 2.14
C ILE A 163 5.21 -18.56 2.31
N PRO A 164 5.72 -19.36 1.36
CA PRO A 164 7.02 -20.05 1.52
C PRO A 164 8.23 -19.13 1.51
N TYR A 165 8.15 -18.04 0.73
CA TYR A 165 9.23 -17.08 0.63
C TYR A 165 9.12 -16.06 1.75
N LEU A 166 10.12 -16.04 2.64
CA LEU A 166 10.16 -15.13 3.79
C LEU A 166 10.08 -13.66 3.38
N GLU A 167 10.77 -13.28 2.30
CA GLU A 167 10.72 -11.92 1.73
C GLU A 167 9.27 -11.54 1.38
N THR A 168 8.55 -12.43 0.69
CA THR A 168 7.17 -12.22 0.26
C THR A 168 6.19 -12.23 1.42
N ASP A 169 6.38 -13.07 2.43
CA ASP A 169 5.53 -13.05 3.62
C ASP A 169 5.67 -11.73 4.39
N ILE A 170 6.90 -11.30 4.66
CA ILE A 170 7.18 -10.02 5.34
C ILE A 170 6.63 -8.85 4.53
N TYR A 171 6.84 -8.87 3.21
CA TYR A 171 6.29 -7.87 2.30
C TYR A 171 4.75 -7.83 2.40
N THR A 172 4.11 -9.00 2.39
CA THR A 172 2.65 -9.12 2.44
C THR A 172 2.08 -8.55 3.73
N GLN A 173 2.66 -8.89 4.88
CA GLN A 173 2.26 -8.33 6.17
C GLN A 173 2.44 -6.81 6.22
N ARG A 174 3.55 -6.31 5.68
CA ARG A 174 3.85 -4.87 5.63
C ARG A 174 2.83 -4.11 4.78
N VAL A 175 2.48 -4.59 3.60
CA VAL A 175 1.47 -3.96 2.74
C VAL A 175 0.09 -4.02 3.37
N LEU A 176 -0.34 -5.16 3.92
CA LEU A 176 -1.62 -5.27 4.63
C LEU A 176 -1.72 -4.30 5.81
N LYS A 177 -0.64 -4.12 6.57
CA LYS A 177 -0.57 -3.13 7.64
C LYS A 177 -0.68 -1.70 7.10
N ASN A 178 0.09 -1.36 6.06
CA ASN A 178 0.03 -0.04 5.43
C ASN A 178 -1.39 0.25 4.92
N TYR A 179 -2.02 -0.72 4.27
CA TYR A 179 -3.37 -0.59 3.71
C TYR A 179 -4.41 -0.31 4.80
N LYS A 180 -4.38 -1.07 5.90
CA LYS A 180 -5.24 -0.80 7.07
C LYS A 180 -5.05 0.61 7.62
N ILE A 181 -3.80 1.10 7.69
CA ILE A 181 -3.50 2.44 8.18
C ILE A 181 -4.03 3.52 7.22
N TYR A 182 -3.78 3.39 5.91
CA TYR A 182 -4.30 4.34 4.93
C TYR A 182 -5.83 4.41 4.97
N ARG A 183 -6.51 3.27 5.02
CA ARG A 183 -7.98 3.25 5.17
C ARG A 183 -8.42 3.91 6.47
N ALA A 184 -7.81 3.60 7.61
CA ALA A 184 -8.18 4.22 8.89
C ALA A 184 -7.96 5.74 8.94
N LEU A 185 -6.98 6.26 8.20
CA LEU A 185 -6.67 7.68 8.17
C LEU A 185 -7.54 8.48 7.20
N TYR A 186 -7.93 7.87 6.08
CA TYR A 186 -8.41 8.59 4.90
C TYR A 186 -9.71 8.05 4.28
N ALA A 187 -10.08 6.78 4.50
CA ALA A 187 -11.39 6.27 4.10
C ALA A 187 -12.43 6.83 5.07
N LYS A 188 -13.26 7.75 4.59
CA LYS A 188 -14.42 8.28 5.31
C LYS A 188 -15.69 7.73 4.70
#